data_AF-A0A0S2KM58-F1
#
_entry.id   AF-A0A0S2KM58-F1
#
_cell.length_a   1.000
_cell.length_b   1.000
_cell.length_c   1.000
_cell.angle_alpha   90.00
_cell.angle_beta   90.00
_cell.angle_gamma   90.00
#
_symmetry.space_group_name_H-M   'P 1'
#
loop_
_entity.id
_entity.type
_entity.pdbx_description
1 polymer ?
#
loop_
_entity_poly.entity_id
_entity_poly.type
_entity_poly.pdbx_seq_one_letter_code
_entity_poly.pdbx_strand_id
1 'polypeptide(L)'
;MRKSAVYLLLLSFLVMAAVSSCGKKEKSVKQLEDEFLVQPKDSFNTTDTAEVKKLVDEFIYRLNRKDIKAAVSMLSFLDGDSIISLPKDLARRQARTLMNVQGVRYTVERLVFDQEKDNIVKVNIVLFEKKADDPRPNTTALYLKPIRRDGKWYLTTVDNMTDTNNLGGTKIQN
;
A
#
# COMPACT_ATOMS: atom_id res chain seq x y z
N MET A 1 -24.07 65.03 -26.46
CA MET A 1 -24.87 64.09 -25.64
C MET A 1 -24.76 62.61 -26.06
N ARG A 2 -24.13 62.24 -27.20
CA ARG A 2 -24.01 60.84 -27.66
C ARG A 2 -22.86 60.01 -27.07
N LYS A 3 -21.84 60.64 -26.45
CA LYS A 3 -20.70 59.92 -25.87
C LYS A 3 -20.96 59.43 -24.44
N SER A 4 -21.78 60.13 -23.65
CA SER A 4 -22.12 59.72 -22.27
C SER A 4 -23.04 58.50 -22.21
N ALA A 5 -23.87 58.27 -23.23
CA ALA A 5 -24.72 57.07 -23.31
C ALA A 5 -23.92 55.79 -23.58
N VAL A 6 -22.79 55.90 -24.31
CA VAL A 6 -21.91 54.76 -24.61
C VAL A 6 -21.11 54.33 -23.37
N TYR A 7 -20.69 55.28 -22.53
CA TYR A 7 -20.02 54.95 -21.27
C TYR A 7 -20.97 54.35 -20.22
N LEU A 8 -22.25 54.76 -20.20
CA LEU A 8 -23.27 54.14 -19.35
C LEU A 8 -23.63 52.70 -19.79
N LEU A 9 -23.57 52.40 -21.09
CA LEU A 9 -23.78 51.06 -21.64
C LEU A 9 -22.57 50.13 -21.45
N LEU A 10 -21.34 50.68 -21.47
CA LEU A 10 -20.12 49.90 -21.17
C LEU A 10 -19.95 49.61 -19.68
N LEU A 11 -20.42 50.50 -18.80
CA LEU A 11 -20.38 50.28 -17.35
C LEU A 11 -21.43 49.25 -16.89
N SER A 12 -22.57 49.12 -17.57
CA SER A 12 -23.60 48.12 -17.24
C SER A 12 -23.23 46.70 -17.65
N PHE A 13 -22.34 46.52 -18.64
CA PHE A 13 -21.83 45.20 -19.03
C PHE A 13 -20.70 44.69 -18.12
N LEU A 14 -19.98 45.59 -17.43
CA LEU A 14 -18.87 45.22 -16.54
C LEU A 14 -19.33 44.74 -15.15
N VAL A 15 -20.52 45.14 -14.69
CA VAL A 15 -21.05 44.77 -13.37
C VAL A 15 -21.71 43.38 -13.37
N MET A 16 -22.08 42.85 -14.54
CA MET A 16 -22.72 41.53 -14.64
C MET A 16 -21.75 40.33 -14.58
N ALA A 17 -20.44 40.58 -14.57
CA ALA A 17 -19.42 39.52 -14.49
C ALA A 17 -18.93 39.23 -13.04
N ALA A 18 -19.39 39.98 -12.03
CA ALA A 18 -18.82 39.94 -10.68
C ALA A 18 -19.62 39.11 -9.64
N VAL A 19 -20.61 38.31 -10.06
CA VAL A 19 -21.36 37.41 -9.16
C VAL A 19 -21.44 35.99 -9.69
N SER A 20 -20.30 35.45 -10.15
CA SER A 20 -20.11 33.99 -10.16
C SER A 20 -19.57 33.59 -8.79
N SER A 21 -20.41 33.69 -7.76
CA SER A 21 -20.16 33.06 -6.47
C SER A 21 -20.00 31.58 -6.73
N CYS A 22 -18.74 31.12 -6.73
CA CYS A 22 -18.38 29.72 -6.73
C CYS A 22 -18.81 29.18 -5.37
N GLY A 23 -20.09 28.83 -5.26
CA GLY A 23 -20.61 28.09 -4.13
C GLY A 23 -19.80 26.81 -4.05
N LYS A 24 -18.88 26.73 -3.09
CA LYS A 24 -18.32 25.47 -2.66
C LYS A 24 -19.50 24.61 -2.22
N LYS A 25 -19.96 23.73 -3.10
CA LYS A 25 -20.89 22.67 -2.72
C LYS A 25 -20.17 21.89 -1.63
N GLU A 26 -20.69 21.91 -0.41
CA GLU A 26 -20.28 20.94 0.60
C GLU A 26 -20.48 19.56 -0.02
N LYS A 27 -19.37 18.83 -0.12
CA LYS A 27 -19.39 17.47 -0.63
C LYS A 27 -20.26 16.66 0.32
N SER A 28 -21.25 15.96 -0.22
CA SER A 28 -22.12 15.11 0.60
C SER A 28 -21.29 14.02 1.29
N VAL A 29 -21.78 13.46 2.40
CA VAL A 29 -21.11 12.35 3.10
C VAL A 29 -20.78 11.20 2.14
N LYS A 30 -21.60 10.96 1.10
CA LYS A 30 -21.31 9.99 0.03
C LYS A 30 -20.14 10.41 -0.89
N GLN A 31 -20.02 11.69 -1.21
CA GLN A 31 -18.89 12.19 -2.00
C GLN A 31 -17.58 12.22 -1.21
N LEU A 32 -17.67 12.39 0.12
CA LEU A 32 -16.53 12.23 1.02
C LEU A 32 -16.21 10.75 1.20
N GLU A 33 -17.20 9.87 1.34
CA GLU A 33 -16.99 8.41 1.35
C GLU A 33 -16.33 7.94 0.06
N ASP A 34 -16.71 8.39 -1.13
CA ASP A 34 -16.03 8.01 -2.39
C ASP A 34 -14.61 8.61 -2.53
N GLU A 35 -14.31 9.72 -1.84
CA GLU A 35 -12.99 10.37 -1.83
C GLU A 35 -12.07 9.85 -0.71
N PHE A 36 -12.61 9.27 0.36
CA PHE A 36 -11.87 8.60 1.45
C PHE A 36 -11.86 7.07 1.32
N LEU A 37 -12.80 6.50 0.56
CA LEU A 37 -12.81 5.14 0.01
C LEU A 37 -12.40 5.20 -1.46
N VAL A 38 -11.32 5.92 -1.77
CA VAL A 38 -10.61 5.67 -3.03
C VAL A 38 -10.20 4.21 -2.96
N GLN A 39 -11.00 3.35 -3.58
CA GLN A 39 -10.53 2.03 -3.94
C GLN A 39 -9.23 2.30 -4.71
N PRO A 40 -8.10 1.75 -4.25
CA PRO A 40 -6.80 1.97 -4.84
C PRO A 40 -6.97 1.92 -6.36
N LYS A 41 -6.82 3.07 -7.02
CA LYS A 41 -6.99 3.11 -8.47
C LYS A 41 -5.87 2.24 -9.00
N ASP A 42 -6.24 1.22 -9.80
CA ASP A 42 -5.33 0.39 -10.58
C ASP A 42 -4.50 1.28 -11.53
N SER A 43 -3.52 2.00 -10.98
CA SER A 43 -2.48 2.70 -11.74
C SER A 43 -1.36 1.74 -12.14
N PHE A 44 -1.48 0.48 -11.73
CA PHE A 44 -0.59 -0.62 -12.05
C PHE A 44 -1.18 -1.44 -13.18
N ASN A 45 -0.37 -1.67 -14.22
CA ASN A 45 -0.78 -2.51 -15.34
C ASN A 45 -0.78 -3.99 -14.92
N THR A 46 -1.38 -4.84 -15.76
CA THR A 46 -1.43 -6.30 -15.53
C THR A 46 -0.04 -6.92 -15.34
N THR A 47 1.01 -6.33 -15.91
CA THR A 47 2.40 -6.78 -15.78
C THR A 47 2.94 -6.57 -14.36
N ASP A 48 2.74 -5.38 -13.78
CA ASP A 48 3.21 -5.07 -12.42
C ASP A 48 2.59 -6.01 -11.38
N THR A 49 1.28 -6.24 -11.50
CA THR A 49 0.56 -7.20 -10.67
C THR A 49 1.12 -8.62 -10.83
N ALA A 50 1.44 -9.04 -12.07
CA ALA A 50 2.00 -10.36 -12.33
C ALA A 50 3.43 -10.53 -11.75
N GLU A 51 4.27 -9.50 -11.83
CA GLU A 51 5.63 -9.51 -11.27
C GLU A 51 5.60 -9.63 -9.75
N VAL A 52 4.79 -8.80 -9.08
CA VAL A 52 4.63 -8.88 -7.62
C VAL A 52 4.03 -10.22 -7.21
N LYS A 53 3.03 -10.72 -7.94
CA LYS A 53 2.47 -12.05 -7.68
C LYS A 53 3.54 -13.13 -7.75
N LYS A 54 4.42 -13.10 -8.76
CA LYS A 54 5.53 -14.07 -8.88
C LYS A 54 6.48 -14.02 -7.68
N LEU A 55 6.84 -12.83 -7.20
CA LEU A 55 7.68 -12.69 -6.01
C LEU A 55 7.01 -13.26 -4.76
N VAL A 56 5.73 -12.96 -4.58
CA VAL A 56 4.93 -13.43 -3.44
C VAL A 56 4.74 -14.95 -3.49
N ASP A 57 4.44 -15.50 -4.66
CA ASP A 57 4.27 -16.94 -4.87
C ASP A 57 5.56 -17.69 -4.53
N GLU A 58 6.73 -17.20 -4.95
CA GLU A 58 8.02 -17.81 -4.60
C GLU A 58 8.29 -17.70 -3.09
N PHE A 59 7.97 -16.57 -2.45
CA PHE A 59 8.12 -16.41 -1.01
C PHE A 59 7.23 -17.40 -0.24
N ILE A 60 5.97 -17.53 -0.62
CA ILE A 60 5.01 -18.50 -0.08
C ILE A 60 5.47 -19.93 -0.34
N TYR A 61 6.03 -20.22 -1.52
CA TYR A 61 6.59 -21.53 -1.86
C TYR A 61 7.70 -21.93 -0.89
N ARG A 62 8.62 -21.02 -0.56
CA ARG A 62 9.66 -21.25 0.48
C ARG A 62 9.05 -21.51 1.85
N LEU A 63 8.05 -20.73 2.27
CA LEU A 63 7.38 -20.90 3.56
C LEU A 63 6.64 -22.24 3.68
N ASN A 64 5.90 -22.65 2.64
CA ASN A 64 5.22 -23.95 2.61
C ASN A 64 6.21 -25.13 2.71
N ARG A 65 7.46 -24.95 2.26
CA ARG A 65 8.55 -25.93 2.40
C ARG A 65 9.33 -25.79 3.71
N LYS A 66 8.91 -24.90 4.61
CA LYS A 66 9.58 -24.59 5.88
C LYS A 66 11.01 -24.05 5.70
N ASP A 67 11.35 -23.56 4.51
CA ASP A 67 12.65 -22.95 4.20
C ASP A 67 12.65 -21.47 4.60
N ILE A 68 12.60 -21.23 5.91
CA ILE A 68 12.48 -19.87 6.48
C ILE A 68 13.68 -19.00 6.10
N LYS A 69 14.89 -19.58 6.06
CA LYS A 69 16.10 -18.84 5.70
C LYS A 69 16.02 -18.31 4.28
N ALA A 70 15.61 -19.15 3.32
CA ALA A 70 15.46 -18.70 1.94
C ALA A 70 14.31 -17.69 1.79
N ALA A 71 13.17 -17.91 2.46
CA ALA A 71 12.06 -16.94 2.45
C ALA A 71 12.51 -15.56 2.94
N VAL A 72 13.22 -15.49 4.09
CA VAL A 72 13.74 -14.23 4.62
C VAL A 72 14.78 -13.60 3.68
N SER A 73 15.59 -14.40 2.97
CA SER A 73 16.59 -13.87 2.03
C SER A 73 15.98 -13.15 0.82
N MET A 74 14.69 -13.37 0.55
CA MET A 74 13.96 -12.67 -0.52
C MET A 74 13.50 -11.27 -0.12
N LEU A 75 13.50 -10.97 1.17
CA LEU A 75 13.03 -9.70 1.70
C LEU A 75 14.15 -8.65 1.63
N SER A 76 13.75 -7.44 1.27
CA SER A 76 14.61 -6.27 1.14
C SER A 76 14.24 -5.21 2.18
N PHE A 77 15.16 -4.27 2.39
CA PHE A 77 15.01 -3.12 3.27
C PHE A 77 15.15 -1.83 2.46
N LEU A 78 14.23 -0.88 2.70
CA LEU A 78 14.33 0.46 2.13
C LEU A 78 15.12 1.34 3.09
N ASP A 79 16.34 1.70 2.71
CA ASP A 79 17.22 2.60 3.45
C ASP A 79 17.29 3.95 2.73
N GLY A 80 16.48 4.91 3.20
CA GLY A 80 16.20 6.14 2.47
C GLY A 80 15.57 5.84 1.10
N ASP A 81 16.30 6.11 0.02
CA ASP A 81 15.88 5.80 -1.35
C ASP A 81 16.50 4.51 -1.91
N SER A 82 17.40 3.87 -1.18
CA SER A 82 18.11 2.67 -1.64
C SER A 82 17.42 1.39 -1.18
N ILE A 83 17.35 0.41 -2.08
CA ILE A 83 16.97 -0.96 -1.72
C ILE A 83 18.22 -1.75 -1.37
N ILE A 84 18.30 -2.23 -0.13
CA ILE A 84 19.38 -3.07 0.36
C ILE A 84 18.82 -4.41 0.85
N SER A 85 19.70 -5.41 1.00
CA SER A 85 19.34 -6.63 1.72
C SER A 85 18.97 -6.31 3.17
N LEU A 86 18.08 -7.12 3.76
CA LEU A 86 17.75 -6.99 5.18
C LEU A 86 19.02 -6.93 6.06
N PRO A 87 19.15 -5.91 6.94
CA PRO A 87 20.17 -5.90 7.98
C PRO A 87 20.15 -7.19 8.79
N LYS A 88 21.33 -7.71 9.19
CA LYS A 88 21.47 -9.04 9.81
C LYS A 88 20.55 -9.26 11.02
N ASP A 89 20.42 -8.26 11.87
CA ASP A 89 19.59 -8.36 13.07
C ASP A 89 18.10 -8.36 12.72
N LEU A 90 17.67 -7.53 11.77
CA LEU A 90 16.29 -7.55 11.27
C LEU A 90 15.98 -8.88 10.58
N ALA A 91 16.86 -9.40 9.73
CA ALA A 91 16.72 -10.72 9.13
C ALA A 91 16.58 -11.81 10.19
N ARG A 92 17.36 -11.76 11.27
CA ARG A 92 17.27 -12.70 12.39
C ARG A 92 15.93 -12.60 13.12
N ARG A 93 15.44 -11.38 13.37
CA ARG A 93 14.12 -11.17 14.00
C ARG A 93 13.00 -11.69 13.11
N GLN A 94 13.01 -11.34 11.82
CA GLN A 94 12.03 -11.81 10.84
C GLN A 94 12.01 -13.34 10.73
N ALA A 95 13.20 -13.97 10.69
CA ALA A 95 13.31 -15.42 10.73
C ALA A 95 12.69 -16.02 12.01
N ARG A 96 12.95 -15.44 13.19
CA ARG A 96 12.35 -15.90 14.46
C ARG A 96 10.84 -15.76 14.46
N THR A 97 10.32 -14.62 14.02
CA THR A 97 8.88 -14.40 13.88
C THR A 97 8.25 -15.45 12.98
N LEU A 98 8.80 -15.67 11.77
CA LEU A 98 8.28 -16.65 10.82
C LEU A 98 8.39 -18.10 11.30
N MET A 99 9.43 -18.43 12.09
CA MET A 99 9.53 -19.73 12.76
C MET A 99 8.43 -19.92 13.82
N ASN A 100 8.11 -18.88 14.59
CA ASN A 100 7.08 -18.94 15.62
C ASN A 100 5.66 -19.03 15.05
N VAL A 101 5.41 -18.38 13.90
CA VAL A 101 4.12 -18.45 13.19
C VAL A 101 4.13 -19.46 12.05
N GLN A 102 5.00 -20.47 12.11
CA GLN A 102 5.10 -21.48 11.08
C GLN A 102 3.77 -22.23 10.94
N GLY A 103 3.08 -22.03 9.82
CA GLY A 103 1.83 -22.67 9.49
C GLY A 103 1.99 -23.92 8.63
N VAL A 104 0.88 -24.62 8.45
CA VAL A 104 0.74 -25.76 7.54
C VAL A 104 0.44 -25.33 6.10
N ARG A 105 -0.10 -24.12 5.91
CA ARG A 105 -0.47 -23.59 4.59
C ARG A 105 -0.43 -22.07 4.56
N TYR A 106 0.10 -21.53 3.48
CA TYR A 106 0.21 -20.10 3.21
C TYR A 106 -0.49 -19.75 1.90
N THR A 107 -1.35 -18.73 1.90
CA THR A 107 -2.12 -18.30 0.72
C THR A 107 -2.20 -16.78 0.65
N VAL A 108 -2.13 -16.22 -0.55
CA VAL A 108 -2.41 -14.79 -0.73
C VAL A 108 -3.90 -14.55 -0.54
N GLU A 109 -4.25 -13.69 0.42
CA GLU A 109 -5.64 -13.31 0.71
C GLU A 109 -6.01 -12.01 -0.02
N ARG A 110 -5.08 -11.06 -0.09
CA ARG A 110 -5.32 -9.75 -0.69
C ARG A 110 -4.03 -9.17 -1.27
N LEU A 111 -4.12 -8.57 -2.45
CA LEU A 111 -3.15 -7.62 -2.95
C LEU A 111 -3.86 -6.28 -3.13
N VAL A 112 -3.26 -5.22 -2.59
CA VAL A 112 -3.68 -3.84 -2.75
C VAL A 112 -2.53 -3.08 -3.35
N PHE A 113 -2.79 -2.37 -4.44
CA PHE A 113 -1.84 -1.52 -5.11
C PHE A 113 -2.38 -0.10 -5.17
N ASP A 114 -1.77 0.83 -4.43
CA ASP A 114 -2.23 2.22 -4.36
C ASP A 114 -1.23 3.17 -5.04
N GLN A 115 0.05 3.12 -4.64
CA GLN A 115 1.17 3.91 -5.19
C GLN A 115 2.50 3.13 -5.11
N GLU A 116 3.62 3.63 -5.67
CA GLU A 116 4.92 2.93 -5.70
C GLU A 116 5.41 2.41 -4.32
N LYS A 117 4.95 3.05 -3.23
CA LYS A 117 5.38 2.77 -1.85
C LYS A 117 4.27 2.23 -0.91
N ASP A 118 3.02 2.22 -1.35
CA ASP A 118 1.86 1.84 -0.51
C ASP A 118 1.11 0.63 -1.06
N ASN A 119 1.88 -0.35 -1.52
CA ASN A 119 1.35 -1.66 -1.89
C ASN A 119 1.34 -2.57 -0.66
N ILE A 120 0.27 -3.34 -0.51
CA ILE A 120 0.11 -4.28 0.59
C ILE A 120 -0.29 -5.62 0.03
N VAL A 121 0.46 -6.65 0.43
CA VAL A 121 0.08 -8.05 0.21
C VAL A 121 -0.20 -8.68 1.56
N LYS A 122 -1.44 -9.12 1.75
CA LYS A 122 -1.85 -9.90 2.91
C LYS A 122 -1.75 -11.39 2.57
N VAL A 123 -0.91 -12.08 3.31
CA VAL A 123 -0.75 -13.54 3.24
C VAL A 123 -1.46 -14.15 4.46
N ASN A 124 -2.48 -14.95 4.21
CA ASN A 124 -3.13 -15.75 5.24
C ASN A 124 -2.29 -17.00 5.53
N ILE A 125 -2.08 -17.27 6.81
CA ILE A 125 -1.33 -18.40 7.33
C ILE A 125 -2.31 -19.28 8.09
N VAL A 126 -2.44 -20.54 7.69
CA VAL A 126 -3.15 -21.56 8.46
C VAL A 126 -2.15 -22.25 9.37
N LEU A 127 -2.34 -22.12 10.68
CA LEU A 127 -1.44 -22.62 11.72
C LEU A 127 -1.60 -24.13 11.93
N PHE A 128 -2.83 -24.64 11.86
CA PHE A 128 -3.13 -26.07 11.98
C PHE A 128 -4.44 -26.43 11.30
N GLU A 129 -4.60 -27.69 10.90
CA GLU A 129 -5.87 -28.20 10.36
C GLU A 129 -6.89 -28.37 11.48
N LYS A 130 -8.12 -27.90 11.23
CA LYS A 130 -9.21 -28.01 12.20
C LYS A 130 -9.95 -29.33 12.01
N LYS A 131 -10.36 -29.93 13.12
CA LYS A 131 -11.41 -30.93 13.10
C LYS A 131 -12.77 -30.24 12.95
N ALA A 132 -13.78 -30.98 12.51
CA ALA A 132 -15.15 -30.50 12.55
C ALA A 132 -15.48 -29.99 13.96
N ASP A 133 -16.15 -28.84 14.03
CA ASP A 133 -16.59 -28.17 15.26
C ASP A 133 -15.49 -27.68 16.24
N ASP A 134 -14.21 -27.67 15.85
CA ASP A 134 -13.16 -27.05 16.66
C ASP A 134 -13.36 -25.52 16.70
N PRO A 135 -13.60 -24.89 17.87
CA PRO A 135 -13.86 -23.45 17.94
C PRO A 135 -12.57 -22.62 17.88
N ARG A 136 -11.38 -23.22 17.99
CA ARG A 136 -10.13 -22.47 18.11
C ARG A 136 -9.81 -21.74 16.80
N PRO A 137 -9.33 -20.49 16.85
CA PRO A 137 -8.78 -19.82 15.68
C PRO A 137 -7.52 -20.58 15.24
N ASN A 138 -7.41 -20.85 13.94
CA ASN A 138 -6.28 -21.56 13.35
C ASN A 138 -5.59 -20.74 12.26
N THR A 139 -5.88 -19.45 12.14
CA THR A 139 -5.28 -18.58 11.13
C THR A 139 -4.66 -17.34 11.75
N THR A 140 -3.64 -16.82 11.07
CA THR A 140 -3.05 -15.51 11.30
C THR A 140 -2.65 -14.91 9.96
N ALA A 141 -2.23 -13.65 9.94
CA ALA A 141 -1.82 -12.97 8.71
C ALA A 141 -0.40 -12.41 8.82
N LEU A 142 0.31 -12.46 7.68
CA LEU A 142 1.56 -11.76 7.43
C LEU A 142 1.29 -10.69 6.37
N TYR A 143 1.92 -9.52 6.56
CA TYR A 143 1.83 -8.42 5.61
C TYR A 143 3.20 -8.18 4.98
N LEU A 144 3.22 -8.14 3.66
CA LEU A 144 4.36 -7.70 2.86
C LEU A 144 4.01 -6.35 2.23
N LYS A 145 5.03 -5.49 2.08
CA LYS A 145 4.92 -4.23 1.35
C LYS A 145 5.80 -4.29 0.09
N PRO A 146 5.27 -4.66 -1.08
CA PRO A 146 6.03 -4.57 -2.32
C PRO A 146 6.38 -3.11 -2.63
N ILE A 147 7.63 -2.86 -3.01
CA ILE A 147 8.10 -1.53 -3.41
C ILE A 147 8.70 -1.64 -4.81
N ARG A 148 8.38 -0.67 -5.66
CA ARG A 148 9.03 -0.51 -6.97
C ARG A 148 10.15 0.52 -6.85
N ARG A 149 11.36 0.19 -7.31
CA ARG A 149 12.48 1.12 -7.46
C ARG A 149 13.25 0.78 -8.73
N ASP A 150 13.61 1.80 -9.50
CA ASP A 150 14.35 1.67 -10.77
C ASP A 150 13.75 0.63 -11.72
N GLY A 151 12.41 0.62 -11.82
CA GLY A 151 11.66 -0.29 -12.69
C GLY A 151 11.53 -1.73 -12.17
N LYS A 152 12.12 -2.09 -11.03
CA LYS A 152 12.08 -3.44 -10.45
C LYS A 152 11.29 -3.49 -9.15
N TRP A 153 10.56 -4.60 -8.95
CA TRP A 153 9.80 -4.89 -7.74
C TRP A 153 10.64 -5.64 -6.69
N TYR A 154 10.44 -5.27 -5.43
CA TYR A 154 11.09 -5.87 -4.26
C TYR A 154 10.04 -6.15 -3.18
N LEU A 155 10.17 -7.28 -2.48
CA LEU A 155 9.36 -7.56 -1.29
C LEU A 155 10.00 -6.96 -0.06
N THR A 156 9.22 -6.23 0.72
CA THR A 156 9.67 -5.67 2.00
C THR A 156 8.67 -5.99 3.11
N THR A 157 9.05 -5.80 4.38
CA THR A 157 8.19 -6.04 5.55
C THR A 157 7.60 -4.74 6.09
N VAL A 158 6.49 -4.81 6.82
CA VAL A 158 5.84 -3.65 7.47
C VAL A 158 6.71 -2.90 8.47
N ASP A 159 7.73 -3.54 9.06
CA ASP A 159 8.74 -2.87 9.91
C ASP A 159 9.52 -1.79 9.12
N ASN A 160 9.51 -1.87 7.80
CA ASN A 160 9.98 -0.80 6.94
C ASN A 160 8.85 0.22 6.86
N MET A 161 8.80 1.13 7.83
CA MET A 161 7.91 2.29 7.77
C MET A 161 8.24 3.08 6.49
N THR A 162 7.51 2.80 5.42
CA THR A 162 7.50 3.63 4.23
C THR A 162 6.58 4.82 4.52
N ASP A 163 7.19 5.96 4.82
CA ASP A 163 6.72 7.34 4.60
C ASP A 163 5.28 7.76 4.96
N THR A 164 4.46 6.99 5.67
CA THR A 164 3.13 7.49 6.10
C THR A 164 3.19 8.61 7.15
N ASN A 165 4.37 8.89 7.71
CA ASN A 165 4.56 9.90 8.77
C ASN A 165 5.55 11.04 8.42
N ASN A 166 6.03 11.20 7.19
CA ASN A 166 7.08 12.20 6.84
C ASN A 166 8.36 12.14 7.71
N LEU A 167 8.58 11.03 8.42
CA LEU A 167 9.79 10.78 9.20
C LEU A 167 10.75 9.98 8.32
N GLY A 168 11.33 10.64 7.32
CA GLY A 168 12.46 10.09 6.57
C GLY A 168 13.56 9.72 7.57
N GLY A 169 13.76 8.42 7.80
CA GLY A 169 14.74 7.94 8.77
C GLY A 169 14.25 6.75 9.58
N THR A 170 14.60 5.57 9.10
CA THR A 170 14.49 4.27 9.76
C THR A 170 15.33 4.25 11.04
N LYS A 171 14.70 4.50 12.19
CA LYS A 171 15.19 3.92 13.45
C LYS A 171 14.50 2.58 13.64
N ILE A 172 15.28 1.52 13.65
CA ILE A 172 14.87 0.22 14.18
C ILE A 172 14.41 0.48 15.63
N GLN A 173 13.11 0.44 15.87
CA GLN A 173 12.58 0.43 17.23
C GLN A 173 12.76 -0.99 17.76
N ASN A 174 13.49 -1.11 18.86
CA ASN A 174 13.75 -2.37 19.57
C ASN A 174 12.56 -2.74 20.47
#